data_AF-A0A931KGP0-F1
#
_entry.id   AF-A0A931KGP0-F1
#
_cell.length_a   1.000
_cell.length_b   1.000
_cell.length_c   1.000
_cell.angle_alpha   90.00
_cell.angle_beta   90.00
_cell.angle_gamma   90.00
#
_symmetry.space_group_name_H-M   'P 1'
#
loop_
_entity.id
_entity.type
_entity.pdbx_description
1 polymer ?
#
loop_
_entity_poly.entity_id
_entity_poly.type
_entity_poly.pdbx_seq_one_letter_code
_entity_poly.pdbx_strand_id
1 'polypeptide(L)'
;YTKMTDALRPWTLDFHVAQNDGTVHGSGSHDKTGRHCRADDPNGKLDITEASGYWLKGAADRGMKHICWDGCMFPNEVLLKQDTWNTILKAMIAVRDAHGWN
;
A
#
# COMPACT_ATOMS: atom_id res chain seq x y z
N TYR A 1 -1.05 13.83 -3.94
CA TYR A 1 -2.14 12.97 -3.41
C TYR A 1 -3.31 13.76 -2.80
N THR A 2 -3.05 14.78 -1.99
CA THR A 2 -4.03 15.52 -1.17
C THR A 2 -5.37 15.85 -1.80
N LYS A 3 -5.43 16.50 -2.98
CA LYS A 3 -6.72 16.93 -3.59
C LYS A 3 -7.67 15.75 -3.83
N MET A 4 -7.14 14.64 -4.33
CA MET A 4 -7.91 13.44 -4.64
C MET A 4 -8.25 12.67 -3.36
N THR A 5 -7.27 12.50 -2.46
CA THR A 5 -7.52 11.79 -1.19
C THR A 5 -8.49 12.56 -0.30
N ASP A 6 -8.42 13.89 -0.21
CA ASP A 6 -9.36 14.67 0.61
C ASP A 6 -10.80 14.57 0.10
N ALA A 7 -11.00 14.50 -1.22
CA ALA A 7 -12.33 14.34 -1.81
C ALA A 7 -12.92 12.94 -1.58
N LEU A 8 -12.08 11.90 -1.58
CA LEU A 8 -12.52 10.51 -1.53
C LEU A 8 -12.51 9.92 -0.11
N ARG A 9 -11.64 10.40 0.77
CA ARG A 9 -11.43 9.88 2.13
C ARG A 9 -12.70 9.81 2.99
N PRO A 10 -13.69 10.72 2.91
CA PRO A 10 -14.94 10.56 3.65
C PRO A 10 -15.68 9.24 3.34
N TRP A 11 -15.42 8.64 2.17
CA TRP A 11 -16.05 7.41 1.70
C TRP A 11 -15.11 6.18 1.77
N THR A 12 -13.87 6.35 2.22
CA THR A 12 -12.90 5.24 2.34
C THR A 12 -13.18 4.43 3.60
N LEU A 13 -13.80 3.26 3.44
CA LEU A 13 -14.13 2.34 4.56
C LEU A 13 -13.04 1.29 4.82
N ASP A 14 -12.24 1.00 3.79
CA ASP A 14 -11.20 -0.01 3.80
C ASP A 14 -9.97 0.52 3.07
N PHE A 15 -8.78 0.13 3.51
CA PHE A 15 -7.52 0.65 3.00
C PHE A 15 -6.49 -0.46 2.83
N HIS A 16 -6.06 -0.59 1.58
CA HIS A 16 -5.08 -1.56 1.13
C HIS A 16 -3.77 -0.84 0.76
N VAL A 17 -2.68 -1.35 1.30
CA VAL A 17 -1.32 -0.87 1.06
C VAL A 17 -0.65 -1.76 0.02
N ALA A 18 -0.01 -1.15 -0.97
CA ALA A 18 0.80 -1.84 -1.98
C ALA A 18 2.07 -1.04 -2.29
N GLN A 19 3.08 -1.70 -2.86
CA GLN A 19 4.23 -1.03 -3.48
C GLN A 19 4.18 -1.22 -5.00
N ASN A 20 4.74 -0.27 -5.73
CA ASN A 20 4.79 -0.29 -7.17
C ASN A 20 6.19 0.06 -7.68
N ASP A 21 6.72 -0.67 -8.66
CA ASP A 21 8.04 -0.40 -9.25
C ASP A 21 7.98 0.61 -10.41
N GLY A 22 6.77 1.05 -10.80
CA GLY A 22 6.54 1.97 -11.91
C GLY A 22 6.87 1.38 -13.28
N THR A 23 7.24 0.10 -13.38
CA THR A 23 7.52 -0.54 -14.65
C THR A 23 6.20 -0.85 -15.35
N VAL A 24 6.10 -0.41 -16.60
CA VAL A 24 4.95 -0.65 -17.47
C VAL A 24 5.36 -1.66 -18.52
N HIS A 25 4.65 -2.79 -18.57
CA HIS A 25 4.88 -3.83 -19.58
C HIS A 25 3.54 -4.51 -19.89
N GLY A 26 2.85 -4.00 -20.92
CA GLY A 26 1.69 -4.65 -21.53
C GLY A 26 1.00 -3.81 -22.61
N SER A 27 0.84 -4.38 -23.81
CA SER A 27 0.10 -3.76 -24.92
C SER A 27 -1.31 -3.29 -24.51
N GLY A 28 -1.56 -1.98 -24.52
CA GLY A 28 -2.89 -1.38 -24.33
C GLY A 28 -3.01 -0.49 -23.09
N SER A 29 -4.22 -0.35 -22.54
CA SER A 29 -4.51 0.54 -21.40
C SER A 29 -3.91 0.09 -20.06
N HIS A 30 -3.43 -1.16 -19.96
CA HIS A 30 -2.69 -1.67 -18.79
C HIS A 30 -1.24 -1.14 -18.70
N ASP A 31 -0.71 -0.45 -19.71
CA ASP A 31 0.59 0.25 -19.66
C ASP A 31 0.55 1.55 -18.81
N LYS A 32 -0.56 1.86 -18.14
CA LYS A 32 -0.70 3.12 -17.38
C LYS A 32 -0.50 2.97 -15.88
N THR A 33 -0.52 1.73 -15.38
CA THR A 33 -0.40 1.41 -13.96
C THR A 33 0.79 0.47 -13.83
N GLY A 34 1.88 0.93 -13.19
CA GLY A 34 3.08 0.10 -13.01
C GLY A 34 2.79 -1.19 -12.24
N ARG A 35 3.77 -2.08 -12.10
CA ARG A 35 3.56 -3.39 -11.47
C ARG A 35 3.64 -3.32 -9.95
N HIS A 36 2.79 -4.09 -9.28
CA HIS A 36 2.98 -4.37 -7.86
C HIS A 36 4.33 -5.04 -7.66
N CYS A 37 5.08 -4.59 -6.66
CA CYS A 37 6.34 -5.19 -6.27
C CYS A 37 6.40 -5.36 -4.74
N ARG A 38 7.48 -5.96 -4.25
CA ARG A 38 7.65 -6.22 -2.81
C ARG A 38 7.80 -4.90 -2.05
N ALA A 39 7.44 -4.89 -0.77
CA ALA A 39 7.56 -3.69 0.05
C ALA A 39 9.02 -3.18 0.18
N ASP A 40 9.99 -4.10 0.08
CA ASP A 40 11.44 -3.85 0.09
C ASP A 40 12.07 -3.83 -1.31
N ASP A 41 11.27 -3.77 -2.38
CA ASP A 41 11.83 -3.77 -3.73
C ASP A 41 12.71 -2.51 -3.92
N PRO A 42 13.98 -2.66 -4.37
CA PRO A 42 14.87 -1.52 -4.57
C PRO A 42 14.37 -0.55 -5.65
N ASN A 43 13.44 -0.98 -6.52
CA ASN A 43 12.81 -0.15 -7.54
C ASN A 43 11.47 0.45 -7.08
N GLY A 44 11.03 0.15 -5.87
CA GLY A 44 9.80 0.70 -5.29
C GLY A 44 9.77 2.23 -5.39
N LYS A 45 8.66 2.77 -5.86
CA LYS A 45 8.53 4.21 -6.19
C LYS A 45 7.85 5.02 -5.10
N LEU A 46 7.05 4.39 -4.25
CA LEU A 46 6.33 5.08 -3.20
C LEU A 46 7.11 4.98 -1.88
N ASP A 47 7.20 6.09 -1.17
CA ASP A 47 7.25 6.01 0.30
C ASP A 47 5.87 5.56 0.76
N ILE A 48 5.74 4.26 1.02
CA ILE A 48 4.48 3.62 1.40
C ILE A 48 3.92 4.25 2.67
N THR A 49 4.79 4.62 3.61
CA THR A 49 4.39 5.17 4.90
C THR A 49 3.79 6.54 4.68
N GLU A 50 4.53 7.45 4.05
CA GLU A 50 4.06 8.81 3.76
C GLU A 50 2.80 8.81 2.89
N ALA A 51 2.80 8.00 1.81
CA ALA A 51 1.67 7.91 0.90
C ALA A 51 0.38 7.43 1.58
N SER A 52 0.51 6.50 2.55
CA SER A 52 -0.63 6.00 3.32
C SER A 52 -1.27 7.09 4.20
N GLY A 53 -0.47 8.04 4.70
CA GLY A 53 -0.96 9.13 5.55
C GLY A 53 -2.04 10.00 4.89
N TYR A 54 -1.96 10.20 3.57
CA TYR A 54 -2.98 10.97 2.85
C TYR A 54 -4.38 10.35 2.95
N TRP A 55 -4.45 9.01 2.97
CA TRP A 55 -5.71 8.25 3.09
C TRP A 55 -6.11 8.01 4.54
N LEU A 56 -5.16 7.77 5.43
CA LEU A 56 -5.42 7.43 6.82
C LEU A 56 -5.69 8.63 7.74
N LYS A 57 -5.50 9.87 7.27
CA LYS A 57 -5.87 11.07 8.04
C LYS A 57 -7.32 11.02 8.53
N GLY A 58 -7.53 11.08 9.84
CA GLY A 58 -8.86 10.95 10.45
C GLY A 58 -9.51 9.57 10.27
N ALA A 59 -8.72 8.51 10.06
CA ALA A 59 -9.22 7.15 9.92
C ALA A 59 -9.97 6.65 11.17
N ALA A 60 -9.52 7.04 12.37
CA ALA A 60 -10.16 6.68 13.64
C ALA A 60 -11.62 7.20 13.71
N ASP A 61 -11.83 8.48 13.41
CA ASP A 61 -13.16 9.11 13.40
C ASP A 61 -14.09 8.49 12.34
N ARG A 62 -13.50 7.93 11.29
CA ARG A 62 -14.20 7.21 10.22
C ARG A 62 -14.42 5.72 10.52
N GLY A 63 -14.02 5.25 11.70
CA GLY A 63 -14.28 3.89 12.17
C GLY A 63 -13.40 2.80 11.56
N MET A 64 -12.29 3.16 10.92
CA MET A 64 -11.33 2.19 10.39
C MET A 64 -10.63 1.45 11.53
N LYS A 65 -10.48 0.12 11.39
CA LYS A 65 -9.96 -0.78 12.46
C LYS A 65 -8.81 -1.67 12.03
N HIS A 66 -8.49 -1.70 10.74
CA HIS A 66 -7.39 -2.47 10.21
C HIS A 66 -6.78 -1.77 8.98
N ILE A 67 -5.57 -2.19 8.65
CA ILE A 67 -4.87 -1.84 7.42
C ILE A 67 -4.64 -3.18 6.72
N CYS A 68 -5.00 -3.27 5.44
CA CYS A 68 -4.78 -4.45 4.63
C CYS A 68 -3.52 -4.29 3.79
N TRP A 69 -2.79 -5.38 3.55
CA TRP A 69 -1.77 -5.41 2.52
C TRP A 69 -2.38 -5.99 1.25
N ASP A 70 -2.24 -5.29 0.13
CA ASP A 70 -2.57 -5.84 -1.19
C ASP A 70 -1.43 -6.72 -1.68
N GLY A 71 -1.57 -8.02 -1.42
CA GLY A 71 -0.60 -9.04 -1.83
C GLY A 71 -0.72 -9.48 -3.28
N CYS A 72 -1.50 -8.79 -4.12
CA CYS A 72 -1.80 -9.28 -5.46
C CYS A 72 -0.53 -9.35 -6.33
N MET A 73 -0.19 -10.59 -6.75
CA MET A 73 0.72 -10.97 -7.85
C MET A 73 2.18 -11.31 -7.51
N PHE A 74 2.50 -11.85 -6.32
CA PHE A 74 3.82 -12.46 -6.11
C PHE A 74 3.87 -13.93 -6.57
N PRO A 75 4.98 -14.39 -7.19
CA PRO A 75 5.20 -15.81 -7.44
C PRO A 75 5.11 -16.63 -6.14
N ASN A 76 4.62 -17.88 -6.22
CA ASN A 76 4.49 -18.75 -5.06
C ASN A 76 5.81 -18.92 -4.29
N GLU A 77 6.95 -18.98 -4.99
CA GLU A 77 8.27 -19.06 -4.36
C GLU A 77 8.62 -17.85 -3.48
N VAL A 78 8.05 -16.66 -3.77
CA VAL A 78 8.21 -15.45 -2.95
C VAL A 78 7.28 -15.55 -1.74
N LEU A 79 6.03 -15.99 -1.94
CA LEU A 79 5.04 -16.15 -0.87
C LEU A 79 5.42 -17.22 0.14
N LEU A 80 6.19 -18.23 -0.25
CA LEU A 80 6.66 -19.29 0.66
C LEU A 80 7.87 -18.87 1.53
N LYS A 81 8.45 -17.69 1.30
CA LYS A 81 9.54 -17.16 2.11
C LYS A 81 8.98 -16.37 3.30
N GLN A 82 9.32 -16.80 4.52
CA GLN A 82 8.95 -16.08 5.75
C GLN A 82 9.37 -14.61 5.73
N ASP A 83 10.54 -14.31 5.15
CA ASP A 83 11.06 -12.94 5.07
C ASP A 83 10.16 -12.01 4.28
N THR A 84 9.43 -12.51 3.26
CA THR A 84 8.43 -11.71 2.53
C THR A 84 7.37 -11.17 3.49
N TRP A 85 6.85 -12.03 4.37
CA TRP A 85 5.83 -11.65 5.34
C TRP A 85 6.37 -10.78 6.45
N ASN A 86 7.60 -11.02 6.92
CA ASN A 86 8.27 -10.16 7.90
C ASN A 86 8.46 -8.74 7.36
N THR A 87 8.87 -8.63 6.10
CA THR A 87 9.04 -7.35 5.40
C THR A 87 7.71 -6.62 5.25
N ILE A 88 6.65 -7.31 4.81
CA ILE A 88 5.30 -6.72 4.71
C ILE A 88 4.82 -6.27 6.08
N LEU A 89 4.91 -7.11 7.11
CA LEU A 89 4.49 -6.78 8.46
C LEU A 89 5.23 -5.56 9.00
N LYS A 90 6.54 -5.46 8.76
CA LYS A 90 7.35 -4.28 9.14
C LYS A 90 6.82 -3.01 8.46
N ALA A 91 6.52 -3.06 7.16
CA ALA A 91 5.95 -1.92 6.46
C ALA A 91 4.56 -1.53 7.00
N MET A 92 3.71 -2.51 7.28
CA MET A 92 2.36 -2.29 7.83
C MET A 92 2.40 -1.71 9.24
N ILE A 93 3.34 -2.15 10.08
CA ILE A 93 3.60 -1.57 11.41
C ILE A 93 4.05 -0.11 11.25
N ALA A 94 4.96 0.20 10.33
CA ALA A 94 5.40 1.58 10.10
C ALA A 94 4.23 2.50 9.71
N VAL A 95 3.33 2.04 8.81
CA VAL A 95 2.11 2.79 8.46
C VAL A 95 1.22 2.99 9.68
N ARG A 96 0.96 1.93 10.46
CA ARG A 96 0.13 2.01 11.66
C ARG A 96 0.72 2.95 12.71
N ASP A 97 2.02 2.86 12.96
CA ASP A 97 2.68 3.68 13.99
C ASP A 97 2.72 5.16 13.58
N ALA A 98 2.82 5.47 12.29
CA ALA A 98 2.80 6.84 11.78
C ALA A 98 1.39 7.44 11.63
N HIS A 99 0.40 6.63 11.25
CA HIS A 99 -0.90 7.12 10.75
C HIS A 99 -2.12 6.35 11.26
N GLY A 100 -1.91 5.31 12.05
CA GLY A 100 -2.97 4.51 12.64
C GLY A 100 -3.63 5.19 13.84
N TRP A 101 -4.35 4.39 14.60
CA TRP A 101 -5.10 4.78 15.78
C TRP A 101 -4.65 3.95 16.98
N ASN A 102 -4.83 4.51 18.18
CA ASN A 102 -4.65 3.82 19.46
C ASN A 102 -5.99 3.32 19.99
#